data_AF-A0AAU9IZW3-F1
#
_entry.id   AF-A0AAU9IZW3-F1
#
_cell.length_a   1.000
_cell.length_b   1.000
_cell.length_c   1.000
_cell.angle_alpha   90.00
_cell.angle_beta   90.00
_cell.angle_gamma   90.00
#
_symmetry.space_group_name_H-M   'P 1'
#
loop_
_entity.id
_entity.type
_entity.pdbx_description
1 polymer ?
#
loop_
_entity_poly.entity_id
_entity_poly.type
_entity_poly.pdbx_seq_one_letter_code
_entity_poly.pdbx_strand_id
1 'polypeptide(L)'
;MTDILSTFYTSLIAGGFAGCAVEITLFPLDTIKTRLQVQANIQVKNIKFFKGLSWAVAASFPCSATFWASYCTLKHILESNTLNIPQTAINLYAGIFGSFCASVMRNPFELIKQQMQTGMHRNAINAPIEIVRNQGLFGLYTGLIPMIFREVPFETLQIVLYEHLKSSDYLGLEMGLHKHLIDGAIAGAVAAYITTPIDVVKTRLMTDGGKGIYSSFIQAIKLIYKKEGIKALWTGWEIRLAYITIGGMIFFGSYEEFFLLCDSKLNAV
;
A
#
# COMPACT_ATOMS: atom_id res chain seq x y z
N MET A 1 -0.74 20.05 -23.40
CA MET A 1 0.17 20.10 -22.24
C MET A 1 -0.55 20.58 -20.98
N THR A 2 -1.46 21.56 -21.09
CA THR A 2 -2.38 22.01 -20.04
C THR A 2 -3.27 20.90 -19.47
N ASP A 3 -3.86 20.03 -20.31
CA ASP A 3 -4.75 18.96 -19.85
C ASP A 3 -4.03 17.86 -19.05
N ILE A 4 -2.78 17.53 -19.44
CA ILE A 4 -1.97 16.52 -18.75
C ILE A 4 -1.57 17.02 -17.36
N LEU A 5 -1.20 18.31 -17.27
CA LEU A 5 -0.82 18.92 -16.00
C LEU A 5 -2.03 19.05 -15.07
N SER A 6 -3.19 19.46 -15.60
CA SER A 6 -4.45 19.53 -14.85
C SER A 6 -4.90 18.14 -14.35
N THR A 7 -4.86 17.13 -15.22
CA THR A 7 -5.19 15.74 -14.86
C THR A 7 -4.24 15.20 -13.78
N PHE A 8 -2.94 15.52 -13.88
CA PHE A 8 -1.95 15.14 -12.88
C PHE A 8 -2.23 15.76 -11.51
N TYR A 9 -2.45 17.08 -11.43
CA TYR A 9 -2.74 17.75 -10.16
C TYR A 9 -4.06 17.28 -9.54
N THR A 10 -5.09 17.11 -10.36
CA THR A 10 -6.40 16.59 -9.91
C THR A 10 -6.25 15.17 -9.35
N SER A 11 -5.55 14.28 -10.06
CA SER A 11 -5.32 12.90 -9.62
C SER A 11 -4.45 12.80 -8.37
N LEU A 12 -3.46 13.69 -8.23
CA LEU A 12 -2.60 13.79 -7.06
C LEU A 12 -3.39 14.22 -5.83
N ILE A 13 -4.19 15.29 -5.94
CA ILE A 13 -4.96 15.84 -4.82
C ILE A 13 -6.05 14.84 -4.42
N ALA A 14 -6.82 14.33 -5.38
CA ALA A 14 -7.84 13.33 -5.13
C ALA A 14 -7.25 12.06 -4.51
N GLY A 15 -6.12 11.56 -5.02
CA GLY A 15 -5.39 10.42 -4.46
C GLY A 15 -4.88 10.66 -3.04
N GLY A 16 -4.35 11.85 -2.77
CA GLY A 16 -3.86 12.23 -1.45
C GLY A 16 -4.97 12.25 -0.40
N PHE A 17 -6.11 12.88 -0.71
CA PHE A 17 -7.25 12.94 0.21
C PHE A 17 -7.95 11.59 0.37
N ALA A 18 -8.13 10.83 -0.71
CA ALA A 18 -8.67 9.48 -0.66
C ALA A 18 -7.78 8.56 0.21
N GLY A 19 -6.45 8.65 0.06
CA GLY A 19 -5.50 7.95 0.93
C GLY A 19 -5.64 8.32 2.39
N CYS A 20 -5.79 9.62 2.71
CA CYS A 20 -6.05 10.08 4.08
C CYS A 20 -7.35 9.52 4.64
N ALA A 21 -8.42 9.50 3.85
CA ALA A 21 -9.73 9.00 4.27
C ALA A 21 -9.68 7.51 4.65
N VAL A 22 -8.98 6.70 3.84
CA VAL A 22 -8.73 5.28 4.13
C VAL A 22 -7.93 5.12 5.43
N GLU A 23 -6.81 5.82 5.54
CA GLU A 23 -5.93 5.71 6.71
C GLU A 23 -6.65 6.12 7.99
N ILE A 24 -7.40 7.22 8.01
CA ILE A 24 -8.14 7.67 9.19
C ILE A 24 -9.22 6.66 9.59
N THR A 25 -9.96 6.14 8.62
CA THR A 25 -11.11 5.26 8.88
C THR A 25 -10.67 3.87 9.29
N LEU A 26 -9.65 3.32 8.64
CA LEU A 26 -9.20 1.94 8.81
C LEU A 26 -7.95 1.80 9.67
N PHE A 27 -7.45 2.88 10.27
CA PHE A 27 -6.29 2.85 11.16
C PHE A 27 -6.39 1.82 12.30
N PRO A 28 -7.55 1.65 12.97
CA PRO A 28 -7.68 0.65 14.02
C PRO A 28 -7.46 -0.77 13.49
N LEU A 29 -7.96 -1.05 12.28
CA LEU A 29 -7.81 -2.34 11.62
C LEU A 29 -6.36 -2.59 11.19
N ASP A 30 -5.69 -1.56 10.65
CA ASP A 30 -4.26 -1.61 10.33
C ASP A 30 -3.42 -1.91 11.58
N THR A 31 -3.72 -1.26 12.70
CA THR A 31 -3.01 -1.47 13.97
C THR A 31 -3.18 -2.89 14.50
N ILE A 32 -4.39 -3.47 14.41
CA ILE A 32 -4.64 -4.88 14.78
C ILE A 32 -3.83 -5.80 13.87
N LYS A 33 -3.87 -5.59 12.55
CA LYS A 33 -3.12 -6.37 11.56
C LYS A 33 -1.62 -6.35 11.88
N THR A 34 -1.02 -5.17 12.00
CA THR A 34 0.41 -5.01 12.28
C THR A 34 0.82 -5.75 13.54
N ARG A 35 0.03 -5.65 14.63
CA ARG A 35 0.31 -6.35 15.89
C ARG A 35 0.24 -7.87 15.77
N LEU A 36 -0.74 -8.40 15.03
CA LEU A 36 -0.85 -9.84 14.77
C LEU A 36 0.33 -10.35 13.92
N GLN A 37 0.81 -9.56 12.96
CA GLN A 37 1.90 -9.97 12.06
C GLN A 37 3.29 -9.99 12.73
N VAL A 38 3.50 -9.19 13.77
CA VAL A 38 4.79 -9.09 14.51
C VAL A 38 5.16 -10.40 15.20
N GLN A 39 4.19 -11.07 15.81
CA GLN A 39 4.36 -12.39 16.42
C GLN A 39 3.03 -13.14 16.39
N ALA A 40 3.06 -14.41 15.95
CA ALA A 40 1.85 -15.21 15.75
C ALA A 40 1.01 -15.45 17.03
N ASN A 41 1.56 -15.20 18.23
CA ASN A 41 0.95 -15.55 19.52
C ASN A 41 0.87 -14.42 20.57
N ILE A 42 1.07 -13.13 20.21
CA ILE A 42 0.88 -12.05 21.19
C ILE A 42 -0.62 -11.81 21.43
N GLN A 43 -1.05 -11.90 22.70
CA GLN A 43 -2.35 -11.40 23.11
C GLN A 43 -2.42 -9.89 22.90
N VAL A 44 -3.38 -9.48 22.07
CA VAL A 44 -3.67 -8.09 21.76
C VAL A 44 -4.38 -7.44 22.95
N LYS A 45 -3.62 -7.09 24.01
CA LYS A 45 -4.13 -6.38 25.19
C LYS A 45 -3.63 -4.93 25.22
N ASN A 46 -4.50 -4.00 25.66
CA ASN A 46 -4.22 -2.56 25.80
C ASN A 46 -3.65 -1.90 24.53
N ILE A 47 -4.38 -1.98 23.41
CA ILE A 47 -3.99 -1.31 22.16
C ILE A 47 -4.32 0.19 22.25
N LYS A 48 -3.33 1.02 21.92
CA LYS A 48 -3.57 2.42 21.55
C LYS A 48 -3.73 2.49 20.04
N PHE A 49 -4.97 2.48 19.56
CA PHE A 49 -5.29 2.29 18.14
C PHE A 49 -4.68 3.36 17.23
N PHE A 50 -4.60 4.62 17.66
CA PHE A 50 -4.17 5.73 16.77
C PHE A 50 -2.68 6.08 16.84
N LYS A 51 -1.85 5.24 17.46
CA LYS A 51 -0.40 5.47 17.49
C LYS A 51 0.21 5.24 16.10
N GLY A 52 0.67 6.31 15.49
CA GLY A 52 1.29 6.29 14.14
C GLY A 52 0.41 6.89 13.05
N LEU A 53 -0.84 7.26 13.34
CA LEU A 53 -1.77 7.82 12.32
C LEU A 53 -1.20 9.05 11.63
N SER A 54 -0.53 9.94 12.36
CA SER A 54 0.10 11.14 11.78
C SER A 54 1.11 10.81 10.69
N TRP A 55 1.88 9.72 10.86
CA TRP A 55 2.85 9.27 9.86
C TRP A 55 2.19 8.62 8.65
N ALA A 56 1.07 7.93 8.86
CA ALA A 56 0.27 7.36 7.77
C ALA A 56 -0.33 8.45 6.89
N VAL A 57 -0.96 9.45 7.51
CA VAL A 57 -1.54 10.61 6.82
C VAL A 57 -0.44 11.44 6.12
N ALA A 58 0.69 11.69 6.80
CA ALA A 58 1.80 12.42 6.21
C ALA A 58 2.40 11.75 4.97
N ALA A 59 2.30 10.42 4.85
CA ALA A 59 2.77 9.68 3.68
C ALA A 59 1.85 9.83 2.46
N SER A 60 0.57 10.15 2.64
CA SER A 60 -0.46 10.03 1.60
C SER A 60 -0.19 10.91 0.39
N PHE A 61 0.08 12.20 0.60
CA PHE A 61 0.36 13.15 -0.49
C PHE A 61 1.70 12.90 -1.19
N PRO A 62 2.85 12.76 -0.48
CA PRO A 62 4.12 12.45 -1.12
C PRO A 62 4.09 11.15 -1.92
N CYS A 63 3.40 10.13 -1.40
CA CYS A 63 3.28 8.84 -2.06
C CYS A 63 2.39 8.92 -3.32
N SER A 64 1.26 9.63 -3.24
CA SER A 64 0.39 9.86 -4.42
C SER A 64 1.11 10.68 -5.48
N ALA A 65 1.85 11.73 -5.09
CA ALA A 65 2.62 12.56 -6.00
C ALA A 65 3.70 11.75 -6.72
N THR A 66 4.47 10.94 -5.99
CA THR A 66 5.52 10.10 -6.56
C THR A 66 4.96 9.01 -7.46
N PHE A 67 3.84 8.38 -7.09
CA PHE A 67 3.16 7.40 -7.93
C PHE A 67 2.73 8.02 -9.27
N TRP A 68 1.90 9.08 -9.23
CA TRP A 68 1.35 9.69 -10.44
C TRP A 68 2.42 10.34 -11.31
N ALA A 69 3.47 10.91 -10.72
CA ALA A 69 4.56 11.52 -11.48
C ALA A 69 5.32 10.45 -12.27
N SER A 70 5.75 9.39 -11.58
CA SER A 70 6.43 8.26 -12.22
C SER A 70 5.55 7.55 -13.25
N TYR A 71 4.25 7.38 -12.95
CA TYR A 71 3.27 6.80 -13.86
C TYR A 71 3.14 7.62 -15.15
N CYS A 72 2.86 8.93 -15.04
CA CYS A 72 2.68 9.81 -16.19
C CYS A 72 3.96 9.91 -17.03
N THR A 73 5.13 10.00 -16.39
CA THR A 73 6.41 10.06 -17.10
C THR A 73 6.67 8.77 -17.89
N LEU A 74 6.55 7.60 -17.26
CA LEU A 74 6.82 6.34 -17.98
C LEU A 74 5.77 6.06 -19.06
N LYS A 75 4.49 6.36 -18.78
CA LYS A 75 3.42 6.26 -19.76
C LYS A 75 3.71 7.13 -20.99
N HIS A 76 4.07 8.39 -20.80
CA HIS A 76 4.42 9.30 -21.88
C HIS A 76 5.61 8.78 -22.71
N ILE A 77 6.65 8.26 -22.05
CA ILE A 77 7.82 7.68 -22.74
C ILE A 77 7.39 6.47 -23.58
N LEU A 78 6.60 5.54 -23.02
CA LEU A 78 6.16 4.33 -23.73
C LEU A 78 5.23 4.63 -24.91
N GLU A 79 4.32 5.60 -24.76
CA GLU A 79 3.41 6.05 -25.84
C GLU A 79 4.14 6.83 -26.94
N SER A 80 5.20 7.57 -26.58
CA SER A 80 6.01 8.31 -27.55
C SER A 80 6.91 7.41 -28.41
N ASN A 81 7.19 6.20 -27.96
CA ASN A 81 7.92 5.21 -28.73
C ASN A 81 6.97 4.54 -29.74
N THR A 82 7.35 4.48 -31.02
CA THR A 82 6.62 3.82 -32.13
C THR A 82 6.55 2.28 -32.03
N LEU A 83 6.65 1.73 -30.82
CA LEU A 83 6.41 0.32 -30.57
C LEU A 83 4.89 0.11 -30.47
N ASN A 84 4.33 -0.82 -31.24
CA ASN A 84 2.91 -1.23 -31.16
C ASN A 84 2.64 -2.02 -29.86
N ILE A 85 2.84 -1.39 -28.70
CA ILE A 85 2.56 -1.98 -27.39
C ILE A 85 1.08 -1.75 -27.06
N PRO A 86 0.32 -2.77 -26.65
CA PRO A 86 -1.07 -2.59 -26.22
C PRO A 86 -1.19 -1.60 -25.05
N GLN A 87 -2.23 -0.77 -25.06
CA GLN A 87 -2.46 0.25 -24.02
C GLN A 87 -2.52 -0.34 -22.60
N THR A 88 -3.09 -1.54 -22.45
CA THR A 88 -3.13 -2.28 -21.18
C THR A 88 -1.73 -2.60 -20.66
N ALA A 89 -0.82 -3.02 -21.54
CA ALA A 89 0.57 -3.29 -21.16
C ALA A 89 1.32 -2.01 -20.78
N ILE A 90 1.09 -0.90 -21.49
CA ILE A 90 1.66 0.42 -21.14
C ILE A 90 1.22 0.84 -19.73
N ASN A 91 -0.09 0.80 -19.46
CA ASN A 91 -0.64 1.17 -18.16
C ASN A 91 -0.12 0.25 -17.04
N LEU A 92 0.04 -1.05 -17.31
CA LEU A 92 0.59 -2.01 -16.35
C LEU A 92 2.06 -1.70 -16.02
N TYR A 93 2.91 -1.48 -17.02
CA TYR A 93 4.33 -1.14 -16.79
C TYR A 93 4.49 0.21 -16.09
N ALA A 94 3.71 1.22 -16.50
CA ALA A 94 3.65 2.52 -15.83
C ALA A 94 3.21 2.38 -14.37
N GLY A 95 2.19 1.56 -14.10
CA GLY A 95 1.69 1.26 -12.75
C GLY A 95 2.75 0.59 -11.87
N ILE A 96 3.42 -0.45 -12.38
CA ILE A 96 4.51 -1.14 -11.67
C ILE A 96 5.64 -0.19 -11.31
N PHE A 97 6.06 0.65 -12.25
CA PHE A 97 7.13 1.64 -12.03
C PHE A 97 6.70 2.72 -11.03
N GLY A 98 5.46 3.20 -11.13
CA GLY A 98 4.84 4.10 -10.16
C GLY A 98 4.85 3.51 -8.75
N SER A 99 4.41 2.25 -8.61
CA SER A 99 4.39 1.53 -7.33
C SER A 99 5.79 1.31 -6.76
N PHE A 100 6.78 1.04 -7.60
CA PHE A 100 8.18 0.95 -7.18
C PHE A 100 8.68 2.29 -6.57
N CYS A 101 8.53 3.39 -7.31
CA CYS A 101 8.94 4.73 -6.83
C CYS A 101 8.19 5.14 -5.56
N ALA A 102 6.88 4.91 -5.53
CA ALA A 102 6.02 5.21 -4.39
C ALA A 102 6.41 4.39 -3.16
N SER A 103 6.85 3.13 -3.32
CA SER A 103 7.33 2.27 -2.23
C SER A 103 8.60 2.83 -1.58
N VAL A 104 9.54 3.34 -2.39
CA VAL A 104 10.76 3.98 -1.88
C VAL A 104 10.41 5.20 -1.03
N MET A 105 9.48 6.04 -1.50
CA MET A 105 8.98 7.20 -0.75
C MET A 105 8.24 6.79 0.54
N ARG A 106 7.42 5.73 0.47
CA ARG A 106 6.56 5.27 1.57
C ARG A 106 7.35 4.61 2.71
N ASN A 107 8.47 3.94 2.42
CA ASN A 107 9.18 3.13 3.40
C ASN A 107 9.49 3.81 4.74
N PRO A 108 10.10 5.02 4.79
CA PRO A 108 10.39 5.68 6.06
C PRO A 108 9.13 5.95 6.90
N PHE A 109 8.03 6.35 6.27
CA PHE A 109 6.76 6.62 6.96
C PHE A 109 6.13 5.33 7.48
N GLU A 110 6.10 4.28 6.65
CA GLU A 110 5.54 2.98 7.02
C GLU A 110 6.34 2.35 8.17
N LEU A 111 7.67 2.40 8.13
CA LEU A 111 8.53 1.90 9.20
C LEU A 111 8.19 2.56 10.54
N ILE A 112 8.15 3.90 10.57
CA ILE A 112 7.84 4.66 11.79
C ILE A 112 6.42 4.35 12.26
N LYS A 113 5.44 4.31 11.34
CA LYS A 113 4.05 3.93 11.65
C LYS A 113 3.98 2.57 12.34
N GLN A 114 4.62 1.54 11.77
CA GLN A 114 4.58 0.19 12.31
C GLN A 114 5.29 0.06 13.67
N GLN A 115 6.43 0.72 13.86
CA GLN A 115 7.11 0.73 15.16
C GLN A 115 6.31 1.48 16.24
N MET A 116 5.53 2.51 15.84
CA MET A 116 4.59 3.19 16.73
C MET A 116 3.39 2.29 17.11
N GLN A 117 2.82 1.56 16.14
CA GLN A 117 1.70 0.63 16.34
C GLN A 117 2.06 -0.52 17.28
N THR A 118 3.30 -1.02 17.20
CA THR A 118 3.85 -2.07 18.09
C THR A 118 4.31 -1.56 19.45
N GLY A 119 4.36 -0.24 19.64
CA GLY A 119 4.73 0.38 20.91
C GLY A 119 6.23 0.42 21.18
N MET A 120 7.07 0.21 20.15
CA MET A 120 8.53 0.35 20.26
C MET A 120 8.94 1.80 20.58
N HIS A 121 8.18 2.77 20.06
CA HIS A 121 8.38 4.19 20.35
C HIS A 121 7.19 4.78 21.12
N ARG A 122 7.50 5.66 22.08
CA ARG A 122 6.49 6.38 22.86
C ARG A 122 5.91 7.55 22.08
N ASN A 123 6.78 8.33 21.45
CA ASN A 123 6.48 9.61 20.80
C ASN A 123 6.74 9.52 19.29
N ALA A 124 5.77 9.96 18.49
CA ALA A 124 5.85 9.95 17.04
C ALA A 124 7.02 10.78 16.49
N ILE A 125 7.33 11.91 17.14
CA ILE A 125 8.38 12.85 16.70
C ILE A 125 9.79 12.30 17.01
N ASN A 126 9.95 11.60 18.13
CA ASN A 126 11.26 11.09 18.54
C ASN A 126 11.64 9.80 17.80
N ALA A 127 10.65 9.04 17.32
CA ALA A 127 10.88 7.78 16.60
C ALA A 127 11.91 7.88 15.46
N PRO A 128 11.79 8.80 14.47
CA PRO A 128 12.80 8.91 13.41
C PRO A 128 14.20 9.26 13.95
N ILE A 129 14.28 10.12 14.97
CA ILE A 129 15.56 10.53 15.57
C ILE A 129 16.23 9.32 16.25
N GLU A 130 15.46 8.53 17.00
CA GLU A 130 15.93 7.32 17.67
C GLU A 130 16.39 6.26 16.66
N ILE A 131 15.65 6.07 15.56
CA ILE A 131 16.05 5.14 14.48
C ILE A 131 17.36 5.58 13.86
N VAL A 132 17.48 6.85 13.46
CA VAL A 132 18.70 7.37 12.82
C VAL A 132 19.89 7.31 13.78
N ARG A 133 19.68 7.57 15.07
CA ARG A 133 20.74 7.48 16.08
C ARG A 133 21.24 6.05 16.30
N ASN A 134 20.34 5.06 16.26
CA ASN A 134 20.67 3.67 16.58
C ASN A 134 21.11 2.84 15.37
N GLN A 135 20.58 3.13 14.18
CA GLN A 135 20.75 2.33 12.96
C GLN A 135 21.32 3.13 11.77
N GLY A 136 21.53 4.44 11.95
CA GLY A 136 21.94 5.35 10.87
C GLY A 136 20.78 5.75 9.95
N LEU A 137 21.08 6.61 8.97
CA LEU A 137 20.09 7.12 8.00
C LEU A 137 19.41 5.99 7.19
N PHE A 138 20.17 4.96 6.84
CA PHE A 138 19.65 3.80 6.12
C PHE A 138 18.75 2.90 6.98
N GLY A 139 18.76 3.07 8.31
CA GLY A 139 17.81 2.40 9.20
C GLY A 139 16.35 2.73 8.86
N LEU A 140 16.07 3.93 8.34
CA LEU A 140 14.74 4.34 7.88
C LEU A 140 14.25 3.56 6.64
N TYR A 141 15.17 2.89 5.94
CA TYR A 141 14.88 2.05 4.78
C TYR A 141 14.82 0.55 5.12
N THR A 142 14.82 0.21 6.41
CA THR A 142 14.57 -1.16 6.86
C THR A 142 13.22 -1.65 6.33
N GLY A 143 13.21 -2.82 5.69
CA GLY A 143 12.01 -3.39 5.10
C GLY A 143 11.69 -2.92 3.67
N LEU A 144 12.55 -2.13 3.02
CA LEU A 144 12.30 -1.66 1.64
C LEU A 144 12.17 -2.82 0.64
N ILE A 145 13.07 -3.80 0.70
CA ILE A 145 13.03 -4.97 -0.18
C ILE A 145 11.71 -5.75 -0.03
N PRO A 146 11.30 -6.23 1.16
CA PRO A 146 10.00 -6.89 1.29
C PRO A 146 8.82 -5.97 0.98
N MET A 147 8.94 -4.65 1.18
CA MET A 147 7.90 -3.70 0.73
C MET A 147 7.73 -3.75 -0.78
N ILE A 148 8.80 -3.59 -1.57
CA ILE A 148 8.72 -3.64 -3.04
C ILE A 148 8.19 -5.00 -3.52
N PHE A 149 8.71 -6.10 -2.96
CA PHE A 149 8.25 -7.46 -3.27
C PHE A 149 6.80 -7.72 -2.85
N ARG A 150 6.21 -6.89 -1.98
CA ARG A 150 4.80 -6.97 -1.59
C ARG A 150 3.94 -6.05 -2.44
N GLU A 151 4.43 -4.88 -2.82
CA GLU A 151 3.68 -3.84 -3.54
C GLU A 151 3.53 -4.20 -5.01
N VAL A 152 4.64 -4.52 -5.69
CA VAL A 152 4.61 -4.81 -7.14
C VAL A 152 3.78 -6.07 -7.47
N PRO A 153 3.96 -7.23 -6.80
CA PRO A 153 3.12 -8.38 -7.09
C PRO A 153 1.66 -8.20 -6.70
N PHE A 154 1.38 -7.43 -5.65
CA PHE A 154 0.00 -7.13 -5.25
C PHE A 154 -0.73 -6.34 -6.34
N GLU A 155 -0.11 -5.27 -6.84
CA GLU A 155 -0.66 -4.42 -7.91
C GLU A 155 -0.91 -5.24 -9.19
N THR A 156 0.09 -6.00 -9.64
CA THR A 156 -0.01 -6.83 -10.84
C THR A 156 -1.11 -7.89 -10.71
N LEU A 157 -1.17 -8.60 -9.59
CA LEU A 157 -2.20 -9.62 -9.35
C LEU A 157 -3.60 -8.99 -9.32
N GLN A 158 -3.75 -7.84 -8.64
CA GLN A 158 -5.03 -7.16 -8.56
C GLN A 158 -5.54 -6.75 -9.94
N ILE A 159 -4.69 -6.16 -10.79
CA ILE A 159 -5.07 -5.75 -12.15
C ILE A 159 -5.45 -6.97 -12.99
N VAL A 160 -4.61 -8.01 -13.04
CA VAL A 160 -4.86 -9.21 -13.85
C VAL A 160 -6.14 -9.93 -13.41
N LEU A 161 -6.34 -10.07 -12.10
CA LEU A 161 -7.55 -10.70 -11.56
C LEU A 161 -8.79 -9.85 -11.84
N TYR A 162 -8.69 -8.53 -11.71
CA TYR A 162 -9.79 -7.62 -12.02
C TYR A 162 -10.18 -7.68 -13.50
N GLU A 163 -9.21 -7.68 -14.41
CA GLU A 163 -9.49 -7.81 -15.86
C GLU A 163 -10.15 -9.15 -16.18
N HIS A 164 -9.69 -10.25 -15.57
CA HIS A 164 -10.28 -11.57 -15.75
C HIS A 164 -11.71 -11.67 -15.21
N LEU A 165 -11.98 -11.09 -14.04
CA LEU A 165 -13.32 -11.04 -13.44
C LEU A 165 -14.26 -10.16 -14.26
N LYS A 166 -13.78 -8.98 -14.69
CA LYS A 166 -14.53 -8.06 -15.54
C LYS A 166 -14.92 -8.67 -16.88
N SER A 167 -14.03 -9.47 -17.49
CA SER A 167 -14.31 -10.13 -18.78
C SER A 167 -15.28 -11.31 -18.66
N SER A 168 -15.49 -11.82 -17.45
CA SER A 168 -16.27 -13.02 -17.21
C SER A 168 -17.60 -12.67 -16.57
N ASP A 169 -18.72 -13.16 -17.11
CA ASP A 169 -20.04 -12.91 -16.53
C ASP A 169 -20.39 -13.90 -15.40
N TYR A 170 -19.49 -14.05 -14.42
CA TYR A 170 -19.70 -15.01 -13.32
C TYR A 170 -20.83 -14.62 -12.36
N LEU A 171 -21.12 -13.33 -12.24
CA LEU A 171 -22.08 -12.79 -11.26
C LEU A 171 -23.47 -12.52 -11.88
N GLY A 172 -23.63 -12.62 -13.20
CA GLY A 172 -24.88 -12.27 -13.90
C GLY A 172 -25.33 -10.83 -13.64
N LEU A 173 -24.41 -9.97 -13.21
CA LEU A 173 -24.65 -8.56 -12.96
C LEU A 173 -24.40 -7.79 -14.26
N GLU A 174 -25.33 -6.91 -14.61
CA GLU A 174 -25.11 -5.96 -15.70
C GLU A 174 -23.86 -5.11 -15.42
N MET A 175 -23.21 -4.67 -16.50
CA MET A 175 -22.03 -3.80 -16.45
C MET A 175 -22.39 -2.45 -15.79
N GLY A 176 -22.23 -2.39 -14.47
CA GLY A 176 -22.52 -1.21 -13.65
C GLY A 176 -21.52 -1.05 -12.50
N LEU A 177 -21.65 0.07 -11.78
CA LEU A 177 -20.75 0.44 -10.68
C LEU A 177 -20.59 -0.67 -9.64
N HIS A 178 -21.68 -1.35 -9.29
CA HIS A 178 -21.68 -2.44 -8.32
C HIS A 178 -20.83 -3.63 -8.77
N LYS A 179 -20.87 -3.99 -10.06
CA LYS A 179 -20.04 -5.07 -10.61
C LYS A 179 -18.55 -4.71 -10.51
N HIS A 180 -18.18 -3.48 -10.91
CA HIS A 180 -16.80 -3.01 -10.82
C HIS A 180 -16.25 -3.00 -9.38
N LEU A 181 -17.07 -2.57 -8.41
CA LEU A 181 -16.70 -2.58 -7.01
C LEU A 181 -16.51 -4.00 -6.46
N ILE A 182 -17.42 -4.92 -6.81
CA ILE A 182 -17.34 -6.34 -6.37
C ILE A 182 -16.13 -7.03 -7.01
N ASP A 183 -15.94 -6.89 -8.33
CA ASP A 183 -14.82 -7.49 -9.04
C ASP A 183 -13.48 -6.94 -8.50
N GLY A 184 -13.40 -5.63 -8.24
CA GLY A 184 -12.23 -5.00 -7.63
C GLY A 184 -11.96 -5.49 -6.21
N ALA A 185 -13.01 -5.67 -5.40
CA ALA A 185 -12.90 -6.22 -4.05
C ALA A 185 -12.41 -7.67 -4.05
N ILE A 186 -12.97 -8.53 -4.90
CA ILE A 186 -12.55 -9.94 -5.03
C ILE A 186 -11.11 -10.01 -5.52
N ALA A 187 -10.75 -9.26 -6.58
CA ALA A 187 -9.40 -9.21 -7.10
C ALA A 187 -8.40 -8.75 -6.02
N GLY A 188 -8.72 -7.68 -5.30
CA GLY A 188 -7.90 -7.16 -4.21
C GLY A 188 -7.77 -8.14 -3.05
N ALA A 189 -8.84 -8.83 -2.67
CA ALA A 189 -8.82 -9.83 -1.61
C ALA A 189 -7.94 -11.04 -1.98
N VAL A 190 -8.08 -11.59 -3.18
CA VAL A 190 -7.25 -12.71 -3.63
C VAL A 190 -5.78 -12.28 -3.73
N ALA A 191 -5.48 -11.11 -4.31
CA ALA A 191 -4.14 -10.56 -4.36
C ALA A 191 -3.54 -10.33 -2.96
N ALA A 192 -4.34 -9.85 -2.00
CA ALA A 192 -3.93 -9.67 -0.62
C ALA A 192 -3.60 -11.00 0.08
N TYR A 193 -4.42 -12.03 -0.12
CA TYR A 193 -4.17 -13.36 0.44
C TYR A 193 -2.84 -13.94 -0.07
N ILE A 194 -2.64 -13.92 -1.41
CA ILE A 194 -1.42 -14.45 -2.05
C ILE A 194 -0.16 -13.72 -1.55
N THR A 195 -0.24 -12.41 -1.37
CA THR A 195 0.90 -11.59 -0.95
C THR A 195 1.04 -11.46 0.58
N THR A 196 0.24 -12.16 1.38
CA THR A 196 0.30 -12.09 2.87
C THR A 196 1.63 -12.57 3.45
N PRO A 197 2.22 -13.67 2.97
CA PRO A 197 3.56 -14.08 3.41
C PRO A 197 4.61 -12.98 3.34
N ILE A 198 4.58 -12.18 2.28
CA ILE A 198 5.54 -11.09 2.06
C ILE A 198 5.26 -9.94 3.03
N ASP A 199 3.98 -9.62 3.28
CA ASP A 199 3.59 -8.57 4.23
C ASP A 199 3.96 -8.95 5.68
N VAL A 200 3.81 -10.21 6.09
CA VAL A 200 4.28 -10.68 7.41
C VAL A 200 5.78 -10.50 7.55
N VAL A 201 6.56 -10.88 6.51
CA VAL A 201 8.01 -10.73 6.53
C VAL A 201 8.42 -9.25 6.57
N LYS A 202 7.75 -8.40 5.78
CA LYS A 202 7.92 -6.94 5.79
C LYS A 202 7.72 -6.39 7.20
N THR A 203 6.58 -6.70 7.81
CA THR A 203 6.22 -6.20 9.13
C THR A 203 7.24 -6.64 10.19
N ARG A 204 7.65 -7.92 10.19
CA ARG A 204 8.64 -8.41 11.16
C ARG A 204 10.01 -7.76 11.01
N LEU A 205 10.48 -7.55 9.78
CA LEU A 205 11.73 -6.82 9.52
C LEU A 205 11.64 -5.36 10.00
N MET A 206 10.54 -4.66 9.70
CA MET A 206 10.32 -3.29 10.12
C MET A 206 10.21 -3.14 11.64
N THR A 207 9.65 -4.15 12.32
CA THR A 207 9.46 -4.17 13.78
C THR A 207 10.55 -4.92 14.54
N ASP A 208 11.64 -5.32 13.87
CA ASP A 208 12.81 -5.89 14.56
C ASP A 208 13.52 -4.82 15.41
N GLY A 209 13.42 -3.55 15.00
CA GLY A 209 13.96 -2.41 15.74
C GLY A 209 15.47 -2.45 15.91
N GLY A 210 16.19 -3.08 14.97
CA GLY A 210 17.65 -3.19 15.00
C GLY A 210 18.19 -4.26 15.96
N LYS A 211 17.35 -5.18 16.44
CA LYS A 211 17.80 -6.32 17.25
C LYS A 211 18.64 -7.32 16.45
N GLY A 212 18.60 -7.26 15.12
CA GLY A 212 19.40 -8.11 14.23
C GLY A 212 18.87 -9.55 14.17
N ILE A 213 17.61 -9.79 14.55
CA ILE A 213 17.00 -11.13 14.46
C ILE A 213 16.81 -11.52 12.99
N TYR A 214 16.50 -10.53 12.15
CA TYR A 214 16.24 -10.69 10.73
C TYR A 214 17.24 -9.82 9.93
N SER A 215 18.22 -10.45 9.29
CA SER A 215 19.26 -9.77 8.50
C SER A 215 18.88 -9.56 7.03
N SER A 216 17.99 -10.40 6.50
CA SER A 216 17.54 -10.31 5.10
C SER A 216 16.15 -10.88 4.91
N PHE A 217 15.51 -10.53 3.80
CA PHE A 217 14.20 -11.04 3.39
C PHE A 217 14.16 -12.58 3.35
N ILE A 218 15.14 -13.20 2.69
CA ILE A 218 15.21 -14.66 2.53
C ILE A 218 15.48 -15.34 3.88
N GLN A 219 16.38 -14.77 4.69
CA GLN A 219 16.65 -15.31 6.02
C GLN A 219 15.41 -15.20 6.91
N ALA A 220 14.66 -14.11 6.84
CA ALA A 220 13.43 -13.93 7.60
C ALA A 220 12.38 -14.97 7.23
N ILE A 221 12.14 -15.24 5.94
CA ILE A 221 11.23 -16.31 5.50
C ILE A 221 11.65 -17.66 6.09
N LYS A 222 12.92 -18.03 5.93
CA LYS A 222 13.46 -19.31 6.44
C LYS A 222 13.33 -19.41 7.95
N LEU A 223 13.60 -18.32 8.68
CA LEU A 223 13.56 -18.29 10.13
C LEU A 223 12.12 -18.42 10.66
N ILE A 224 11.17 -17.70 10.06
CA ILE A 224 9.75 -17.79 10.41
C ILE A 224 9.23 -19.20 10.15
N TYR A 225 9.51 -19.75 8.97
CA TYR A 225 9.11 -21.11 8.62
C TYR A 225 9.69 -22.15 9.60
N LYS A 226 10.97 -22.03 9.97
CA LYS A 226 11.62 -22.97 10.88
C LYS A 226 11.13 -22.85 12.33
N LYS A 227 10.83 -21.64 12.83
CA LYS A 227 10.47 -21.40 14.23
C LYS A 227 8.97 -21.50 14.52
N GLU A 228 8.13 -21.06 13.59
CA GLU A 228 6.68 -20.91 13.81
C GLU A 228 5.83 -21.70 12.80
N GLY A 229 6.47 -22.27 11.78
CA GLY A 229 5.81 -23.05 10.74
C GLY A 229 5.21 -22.20 9.62
N ILE A 230 4.68 -22.88 8.61
CA ILE A 230 4.13 -22.26 7.40
C ILE A 230 2.93 -21.35 7.68
N LYS A 231 2.08 -21.72 8.65
CA LYS A 231 0.87 -20.97 8.99
C LYS A 231 1.18 -19.56 9.52
N ALA A 232 2.35 -19.37 10.13
CA ALA A 232 2.76 -18.06 10.65
C ALA A 232 2.90 -17.00 9.54
N LEU A 233 3.22 -17.40 8.30
CA LEU A 233 3.32 -16.50 7.16
C LEU A 233 1.95 -15.96 6.70
N TRP A 234 0.84 -16.57 7.12
CA TRP A 234 -0.51 -16.06 6.86
C TRP A 234 -1.13 -15.36 8.07
N THR A 235 -0.38 -15.10 9.14
CA THR A 235 -0.97 -14.45 10.33
C THR A 235 -1.57 -13.08 9.98
N GLY A 236 -2.82 -12.84 10.40
CA GLY A 236 -3.52 -11.59 10.16
C GLY A 236 -4.07 -11.41 8.72
N TRP A 237 -4.10 -12.47 7.91
CA TRP A 237 -4.65 -12.42 6.54
C TRP A 237 -6.11 -11.94 6.51
N GLU A 238 -6.96 -12.37 7.44
CA GLU A 238 -8.38 -11.99 7.54
C GLU A 238 -8.56 -10.47 7.70
N ILE A 239 -7.77 -9.90 8.62
CA ILE A 239 -7.77 -8.46 8.88
C ILE A 239 -7.27 -7.70 7.66
N ARG A 240 -6.27 -8.24 6.95
CA ARG A 240 -5.78 -7.65 5.70
C ARG A 240 -6.82 -7.69 4.59
N LEU A 241 -7.57 -8.79 4.44
CA LEU A 241 -8.66 -8.88 3.45
C LEU A 241 -9.73 -7.83 3.71
N ALA A 242 -10.16 -7.70 4.96
CA ALA A 242 -11.11 -6.67 5.37
C ALA A 242 -10.57 -5.27 5.08
N TYR A 243 -9.29 -5.00 5.39
CA TYR A 243 -8.66 -3.72 5.11
C TYR A 243 -8.64 -3.37 3.63
N ILE A 244 -8.24 -4.30 2.75
CA ILE A 244 -8.17 -4.06 1.31
C ILE A 244 -9.56 -3.89 0.71
N THR A 245 -10.52 -4.71 1.14
CA THR A 245 -11.90 -4.66 0.63
C THR A 245 -12.59 -3.35 1.02
N ILE A 246 -12.60 -3.02 2.31
CA ILE A 246 -13.25 -1.80 2.80
C ILE A 246 -12.46 -0.56 2.36
N GLY A 247 -11.13 -0.65 2.37
CA GLY A 247 -10.24 0.44 1.97
C GLY A 247 -10.40 0.79 0.51
N GLY A 248 -10.54 -0.21 -0.38
CA GLY A 248 -10.82 0.02 -1.80
C GLY A 248 -12.12 0.79 -2.01
N MET A 249 -13.20 0.39 -1.32
CA MET A 249 -14.49 1.08 -1.42
C MET A 249 -14.40 2.54 -0.96
N ILE A 250 -13.76 2.80 0.19
CA ILE A 250 -13.56 4.15 0.71
C ILE A 250 -12.66 4.97 -0.22
N PHE A 251 -11.58 4.37 -0.74
CA PHE A 251 -10.64 5.03 -1.62
C PHE A 251 -11.33 5.48 -2.90
N PHE A 252 -12.02 4.57 -3.61
CA PHE A 252 -12.67 4.91 -4.87
C PHE A 252 -13.79 5.94 -4.68
N GLY A 253 -14.65 5.76 -3.67
CA GLY A 253 -15.71 6.72 -3.39
C GLY A 253 -15.17 8.11 -3.06
N SER A 254 -14.14 8.19 -2.21
CA SER A 254 -13.50 9.46 -1.88
C SER A 254 -12.76 10.07 -3.07
N TYR A 255 -12.04 9.25 -3.84
CA TYR A 255 -11.27 9.69 -4.99
C TYR A 255 -12.17 10.34 -6.04
N GLU A 256 -13.31 9.72 -6.37
CA GLU A 256 -14.26 10.26 -7.33
C GLU A 256 -14.85 11.60 -6.87
N GLU A 257 -15.26 11.70 -5.61
CA GLU A 257 -15.81 12.94 -5.04
C GLU A 257 -14.78 14.09 -5.06
N PHE A 258 -13.54 13.82 -4.62
CA PHE A 258 -12.48 14.82 -4.64
C PHE A 258 -12.02 15.16 -6.06
N PHE A 259 -12.01 14.19 -6.97
CA PHE A 259 -11.68 14.41 -8.37
C PHE A 259 -12.67 15.38 -9.01
N LEU A 260 -13.98 15.13 -8.86
CA LEU A 260 -15.04 16.01 -9.40
C LEU A 260 -14.99 17.41 -8.78
N LEU A 261 -14.72 17.51 -7.47
CA LEU A 261 -14.58 18.80 -6.79
C LEU A 261 -13.37 19.60 -7.29
N CYS A 262 -12.26 18.94 -7.58
CA CYS A 262 -11.06 19.58 -8.11
C CYS A 262 -11.25 19.98 -9.58
N ASP A 263 -11.76 19.07 -10.41
CA ASP A 263 -11.98 19.32 -11.83
C ASP A 263 -12.97 20.48 -12.07
N SER A 264 -14.07 20.51 -11.32
CA SER A 264 -15.04 21.63 -11.39
C SER A 264 -14.45 22.99 -11.00
N LYS A 265 -13.45 23.03 -10.10
CA LYS A 265 -12.79 24.27 -9.70
C LYS A 265 -11.64 24.67 -10.63
N LEU A 266 -10.93 23.72 -11.20
CA LEU A 266 -9.84 23.99 -12.16
C LEU A 266 -10.36 24.41 -13.53
N ASN A 267 -11.52 23.89 -13.95
CA ASN A 267 -12.17 24.27 -15.21
C ASN A 267 -13.05 25.54 -15.10
N ALA A 268 -13.21 26.09 -13.89
CA ALA A 268 -13.95 27.34 -13.64
C ALA A 268 -13.07 28.60 -13.64
N VAL A 269 -11.76 28.47 -13.92
CA VAL A 269 -10.76 29.54 -14.01
C VAL A 269 -10.23 29.61 -15.43
#